data_AF-A0A368H164-F1
#
_entry.id   AF-A0A368H164-F1
#
_cell.length_a   1.000
_cell.length_b   1.000
_cell.length_c   1.000
_cell.angle_alpha   90.00
_cell.angle_beta   90.00
_cell.angle_gamma   90.00
#
_symmetry.space_group_name_H-M   'P 1'
#
loop_
_entity.id
_entity.type
_entity.pdbx_description
1 polymer ?
#
loop_
_entity_poly.entity_id
_entity_poly.type
_entity_poly.pdbx_seq_one_letter_code
_entity_poly.pdbx_strand_id
1 'polypeptide(L)'
;MNEIVIKPRELPPHFDAREKWPGMIHEVRDQGDCGSSWAVSTSTISSDRLAIISDGRVNATLSPQQLISCNQHRQRGCEGGYLDRAWWYIRKLG
;
A
#
# COMPACT_ATOMS: atom_id res chain seq x y z
N MET A 1 5.11 9.90 -16.43
CA MET A 1 4.11 10.09 -15.37
C MET A 1 3.11 11.08 -15.91
N ASN A 2 1.83 10.71 -16.01
CA ASN A 2 0.80 11.66 -16.40
C ASN A 2 0.57 12.58 -15.19
N GLU A 3 0.65 13.89 -15.39
CA GLU A 3 0.28 14.84 -14.34
C GLU A 3 -1.22 14.72 -14.07
N ILE A 4 -1.57 14.52 -12.80
CA ILE A 4 -2.95 14.65 -12.36
C ILE A 4 -3.21 16.15 -12.22
N VAL A 5 -3.98 16.72 -13.13
CA VAL A 5 -4.40 18.12 -13.05
C VAL A 5 -5.50 18.22 -12.00
N ILE A 6 -5.13 18.66 -10.79
CA ILE A 6 -6.08 18.89 -9.69
C ILE A 6 -6.37 20.39 -9.58
N LYS A 7 -7.66 20.77 -9.62
CA LYS A 7 -8.05 22.16 -9.33
C LYS A 7 -8.11 22.35 -7.82
N PRO A 8 -7.42 23.35 -7.23
CA PRO A 8 -7.36 23.54 -5.78
C PRO A 8 -8.72 23.68 -5.08
N ARG A 9 -9.76 24.16 -5.79
CA ARG A 9 -11.13 24.31 -5.26
C ARG A 9 -11.91 23.00 -5.12
N GLU A 10 -11.41 21.88 -5.67
CA GLU A 10 -12.10 20.58 -5.63
C GLU A 10 -11.67 19.72 -4.44
N LEU A 11 -10.59 20.08 -3.73
CA LEU A 11 -10.16 19.35 -2.55
C LEU A 11 -10.89 19.89 -1.31
N PRO A 12 -11.34 19.01 -0.41
CA PRO A 12 -11.94 19.44 0.84
C PRO A 12 -10.86 20.05 1.76
N PRO A 13 -11.23 21.00 2.64
CA PRO A 13 -10.29 21.60 3.60
C PRO A 13 -9.75 20.60 4.63
N HIS A 14 -10.51 19.51 4.86
CA HIS A 14 -10.12 18.39 5.72
C HIS A 14 -10.46 17.09 5.02
N PHE A 15 -9.58 16.10 5.16
CA PHE A 15 -9.77 14.78 4.57
C PHE A 15 -9.17 13.71 5.48
N ASP A 16 -9.99 12.75 5.86
CA ASP A 16 -9.55 11.50 6.48
C ASP A 16 -10.07 10.34 5.64
N ALA A 17 -9.16 9.50 5.13
CA ALA A 17 -9.52 8.33 4.34
C ALA A 17 -10.38 7.34 5.14
N ARG A 18 -10.18 7.26 6.46
CA ARG A 18 -10.93 6.37 7.36
C ARG A 18 -12.39 6.81 7.50
N GLU A 19 -12.63 8.12 7.48
CA GLU A 19 -13.98 8.69 7.47
C GLU A 19 -14.62 8.58 6.09
N LYS A 20 -13.84 8.77 5.02
CA LYS A 20 -14.33 8.72 3.64
C LYS A 20 -14.71 7.29 3.21
N TRP A 21 -13.93 6.29 3.62
CA TRP A 21 -14.12 4.88 3.27
C TRP A 21 -14.12 3.99 4.53
N PRO A 22 -15.17 4.10 5.36
CA PRO A 22 -15.24 3.36 6.61
C PRO A 22 -15.24 1.85 6.34
N GLY A 23 -14.42 1.10 7.09
CA GLY A 23 -14.27 -0.35 6.94
C GLY A 23 -13.44 -0.81 5.73
N MET A 24 -12.91 0.12 4.93
CA MET A 24 -12.02 -0.17 3.80
C MET A 24 -10.57 0.28 4.03
N ILE A 25 -10.32 1.01 5.13
CA ILE A 25 -8.99 1.32 5.62
C ILE A 25 -8.66 0.33 6.74
N HIS A 26 -7.66 -0.51 6.51
CA HIS A 26 -7.31 -1.59 7.42
C HIS A 26 -6.54 -1.07 8.65
N GLU A 27 -6.44 -1.93 9.66
CA GLU A 27 -5.73 -1.64 10.91
C GLU A 27 -4.23 -1.36 10.71
N VAL A 28 -3.66 -0.65 11.69
CA VAL A 28 -2.22 -0.38 11.75
C VAL A 28 -1.46 -1.70 11.93
N ARG A 29 -0.36 -1.86 11.19
CA ARG A 29 0.50 -3.04 11.27
C ARG A 29 1.87 -2.72 11.83
N ASP A 30 2.41 -3.66 12.59
CA ASP A 30 3.78 -3.63 13.12
C ASP A 30 4.70 -4.45 12.20
N GLN A 31 5.85 -3.88 11.86
CA GLN A 31 6.89 -4.53 11.06
C GLN A 31 7.82 -5.42 11.90
N GLY A 32 7.77 -5.30 13.23
CA GLY A 32 8.65 -5.99 14.16
C GLY A 32 10.10 -5.51 14.06
N ASP A 33 11.03 -6.35 14.53
CA ASP A 33 12.48 -6.09 14.45
C ASP A 33 13.04 -6.44 13.06
N CYS A 34 12.53 -5.73 12.05
CA CYS A 34 12.83 -5.95 10.65
C CYS A 34 12.69 -4.63 9.90
N GLY A 35 13.67 -4.23 9.10
CA GLY A 35 13.64 -3.05 8.22
C GLY A 35 12.73 -3.22 7.00
N SER A 36 11.51 -3.72 7.21
CA SER A 36 10.53 -4.07 6.17
C SER A 36 9.42 -3.03 5.97
N SER A 37 9.61 -1.79 6.45
CA SER A 37 8.65 -0.69 6.25
C SER A 37 8.24 -0.53 4.78
N TRP A 38 9.17 -0.77 3.85
CA TRP A 38 8.93 -0.76 2.40
C TRP A 38 7.90 -1.80 1.95
N ALA A 39 7.88 -2.98 2.58
CA ALA A 39 6.94 -4.06 2.28
C ALA A 39 5.62 -3.84 3.01
N VAL A 40 5.66 -3.50 4.30
CA VAL A 40 4.47 -3.27 5.13
C VAL A 40 3.63 -2.10 4.61
N SER A 41 4.26 -0.97 4.29
CA SER A 41 3.54 0.19 3.72
C SER A 41 2.93 -0.11 2.34
N THR A 42 3.67 -0.82 1.48
CA THR A 42 3.16 -1.17 0.14
C THR A 42 1.98 -2.13 0.24
N SER A 43 2.06 -3.17 1.07
CA SER A 43 0.99 -4.17 1.18
C SER A 43 -0.27 -3.60 1.84
N THR A 44 -0.13 -2.81 2.90
CA THR A 44 -1.27 -2.18 3.60
C THR A 44 -2.01 -1.18 2.71
N ILE A 45 -1.29 -0.27 2.04
CA ILE A 45 -1.92 0.68 1.12
C ILE A 45 -2.53 -0.02 -0.10
N SER A 46 -1.94 -1.13 -0.56
CA SER A 46 -2.53 -1.94 -1.63
C SER A 46 -3.83 -2.60 -1.19
N SER A 47 -3.89 -3.13 0.03
CA SER A 47 -5.14 -3.65 0.63
C SER A 47 -6.25 -2.61 0.68
N ASP A 48 -5.95 -1.42 1.20
CA ASP A 48 -6.92 -0.33 1.29
C ASP A 48 -7.42 0.08 -0.11
N ARG A 49 -6.51 0.23 -1.06
CA ARG A 49 -6.85 0.60 -2.44
C ARG A 49 -7.68 -0.47 -3.14
N LEU A 50 -7.42 -1.75 -2.89
CA LEU A 50 -8.24 -2.85 -3.41
C LEU A 50 -9.65 -2.80 -2.84
N ALA A 51 -9.80 -2.56 -1.53
CA ALA A 51 -11.10 -2.39 -0.91
C ALA A 51 -11.85 -1.19 -1.51
N ILE A 52 -11.20 -0.03 -1.62
CA ILE A 52 -11.80 1.19 -2.17
C ILE A 52 -12.21 1.02 -3.64
N ILE A 53 -11.33 0.52 -4.51
CA ILE A 53 -11.61 0.43 -5.96
C ILE A 53 -12.65 -0.66 -6.27
N SER A 54 -12.76 -1.67 -5.42
CA SER A 54 -13.72 -2.77 -5.57
C SER A 54 -15.06 -2.50 -4.87
N ASP A 55 -15.22 -1.34 -4.24
CA ASP A 55 -16.39 -0.99 -3.42
C ASP A 55 -16.66 -2.05 -2.34
N GLY A 56 -15.59 -2.48 -1.66
CA GLY A 56 -15.61 -3.46 -0.58
C GLY A 56 -15.73 -4.93 -1.01
N ARG A 57 -15.88 -5.23 -2.31
CA ARG A 57 -15.97 -6.63 -2.79
C ARG A 57 -14.68 -7.42 -2.59
N VAL A 58 -13.54 -6.75 -2.60
CA VAL A 58 -12.22 -7.32 -2.31
C VAL A 58 -11.64 -6.57 -1.11
N ASN A 59 -12.07 -6.96 0.09
CA ASN A 59 -11.61 -6.38 1.35
C ASN A 59 -10.69 -7.37 2.08
N ALA A 60 -9.43 -7.44 1.65
CA ALA A 60 -8.47 -8.43 2.13
C ALA A 60 -7.13 -7.78 2.49
N THR A 61 -6.51 -8.29 3.55
CA THR A 61 -5.16 -7.90 3.96
C THR A 61 -4.11 -8.68 3.18
N LEU A 62 -3.25 -7.97 2.46
CA LEU A 62 -2.17 -8.54 1.68
C LEU A 62 -0.98 -8.86 2.57
N SER A 63 -0.20 -9.87 2.18
CA SER A 63 0.94 -10.37 2.95
C SER A 63 2.19 -9.51 2.71
N PRO A 64 2.67 -8.72 3.68
CA PRO A 64 3.97 -8.07 3.56
C PRO A 64 5.11 -9.11 3.52
N GLN A 65 4.93 -10.27 4.16
CA GLN A 65 5.93 -11.33 4.18
C GLN A 65 6.22 -11.88 2.78
N GLN A 66 5.23 -11.88 1.89
CA GLN A 66 5.44 -12.26 0.49
C GLN A 66 6.50 -11.34 -0.13
N LEU A 67 6.34 -10.02 -0.01
CA LEU A 67 7.28 -9.06 -0.57
C LEU A 67 8.67 -9.24 0.05
N ILE A 68 8.74 -9.40 1.38
CA ILE A 68 10.00 -9.59 2.11
C ILE A 68 10.76 -10.82 1.60
N SER A 69 10.07 -11.94 1.40
CA SER A 69 10.71 -13.21 1.06
C SER A 69 10.95 -13.40 -0.44
N CYS A 70 10.08 -12.87 -1.30
CA CYS A 70 10.03 -13.22 -2.72
C CYS A 70 10.44 -12.08 -3.67
N ASN A 71 10.27 -10.81 -3.28
CA ASN A 71 10.73 -9.69 -4.09
C ASN A 71 12.24 -9.48 -3.88
N GLN A 72 13.07 -10.33 -4.46
CA GLN A 72 14.53 -10.34 -4.18
C GLN A 72 15.34 -9.40 -5.10
N HIS A 73 14.75 -8.91 -6.20
CA HIS A 73 15.48 -8.05 -7.14
C HIS A 73 15.63 -6.64 -6.57
N ARG A 74 16.85 -6.30 -6.14
CA ARG A 74 17.20 -4.99 -5.52
C ARG A 74 16.42 -4.69 -4.24
N GLN A 75 15.97 -5.71 -3.53
CA GLN A 75 15.50 -5.59 -2.15
C GLN A 75 16.38 -6.43 -1.24
N ARG A 76 16.38 -6.13 0.05
CA ARG A 76 17.18 -6.86 1.06
C ARG A 76 16.35 -7.34 2.23
N GLY A 77 15.07 -7.66 1.99
CA GLY A 77 14.16 -8.16 3.03
C GLY A 77 14.11 -7.22 4.25
N CYS A 78 14.60 -7.71 5.39
CA CYS A 78 14.67 -6.97 6.65
C CYS A 78 15.81 -5.94 6.73
N GLU A 79 16.72 -5.86 5.76
CA GLU A 79 17.77 -4.83 5.72
C GLU A 79 17.36 -3.59 4.90
N GLY A 80 16.09 -3.52 4.49
CA GLY A 80 15.55 -2.41 3.70
C GLY A 80 15.20 -2.78 2.27
N GLY A 81 14.53 -1.82 1.62
CA GLY A 81 14.05 -1.97 0.25
C GLY A 81 13.46 -0.68 -0.31
N TYR A 82 13.24 -0.68 -1.62
CA TYR A 82 12.72 0.45 -2.39
C TYR A 82 11.24 0.28 -2.70
N LEU A 83 10.47 1.33 -2.47
CA LEU A 83 9.01 1.35 -2.69
C LEU A 83 8.64 1.19 -4.16
N ASP A 84 9.36 1.84 -5.08
CA ASP A 84 9.12 1.76 -6.53
C ASP A 84 9.20 0.30 -7.03
N ARG A 85 10.14 -0.48 -6.48
CA ARG A 85 10.31 -1.91 -6.77
C ARG A 85 9.24 -2.77 -6.12
N ALA A 86 8.78 -2.42 -4.92
CA ALA A 86 7.66 -3.11 -4.28
C ALA A 86 6.37 -2.95 -5.09
N TRP A 87 6.03 -1.71 -5.47
CA TRP A 87 4.88 -1.41 -6.34
C TRP A 87 5.00 -2.03 -7.73
N TRP A 88 6.21 -2.04 -8.31
CA TRP A 88 6.45 -2.73 -9.57
C TRP A 88 6.18 -4.23 -9.45
N TYR A 89 6.63 -4.87 -8.36
CA TYR A 89 6.47 -6.28 -8.10
C TYR A 89 4.99 -6.67 -7.98
N ILE A 90 4.23 -5.99 -7.10
CA ILE A 90 2.77 -6.27 -6.92
C ILE A 90 2.03 -6.12 -8.25
N ARG A 91 2.32 -5.06 -9.02
CA ARG A 91 1.67 -4.84 -10.32
C ARG A 91 2.00 -5.93 -11.35
N LYS A 92 3.18 -6.55 -11.27
CA LYS A 92 3.65 -7.52 -12.27
C LYS A 92 3.39 -8.97 -11.90
N LEU A 93 3.46 -9.32 -10.63
CA LEU A 93 3.44 -10.69 -10.15
C LEU A 93 2.31 -10.99 -9.15
N GLY A 94 1.75 -9.96 -8.50
CA GLY A 94 0.80 -10.12 -7.40
C GLY A 94 1.47 -9.96 -6.06
#